data_AF-A0A7X1GNK6-F1
#
_entry.id   AF-A0A7X1GNK6-F1
#
_cell.length_a   1.000
_cell.length_b   1.000
_cell.length_c   1.000
_cell.angle_alpha   90.00
_cell.angle_beta   90.00
_cell.angle_gamma   90.00
#
_symmetry.space_group_name_H-M   'P 1'
#
loop_
_entity.id
_entity.type
_entity.pdbx_description
1 polymer ?
#
loop_
_entity_poly.entity_id
_entity_poly.type
_entity_poly.pdbx_seq_one_letter_code
_entity_poly.pdbx_strand_id
1 'polypeptide(L)'
;MADLKADELIARTDFTPPRTGWMDTPTVIREGMFCYAAKPKSVETLGLPYPREWNPLHDDWKLPENWKEIIIEGMKDRLERFRTFKIFMDICVRCGACADKCHFFIGTGDPKNMPVVRAELLRS
;
A
#
# COMPACT_ATOMS: atom_id res chain seq x y z
N MET A 1 -13.84 5.38 20.57
CA MET A 1 -13.55 4.41 19.50
C MET A 1 -14.63 3.35 19.60
N ALA A 2 -15.35 3.04 18.53
CA ALA A 2 -16.60 2.28 18.62
C ALA A 2 -16.38 0.86 19.19
N ASP A 3 -17.19 0.50 20.19
CA ASP A 3 -17.25 -0.82 20.87
C ASP A 3 -17.83 -1.94 19.98
N LEU A 4 -17.53 -1.93 18.69
CA LEU A 4 -18.07 -2.93 17.75
C LEU A 4 -17.23 -4.21 17.82
N LYS A 5 -17.91 -5.35 17.92
CA LYS A 5 -17.28 -6.66 17.79
C LYS A 5 -16.82 -6.89 16.35
N ALA A 6 -15.82 -7.76 16.15
CA ALA A 6 -15.25 -8.04 14.84
C ALA A 6 -16.31 -8.44 13.79
N ASP A 7 -17.26 -9.31 14.18
CA ASP A 7 -18.33 -9.76 13.28
C ASP A 7 -19.26 -8.62 12.84
N GLU A 8 -19.53 -7.66 13.73
CA GLU A 8 -20.36 -6.49 13.43
C GLU A 8 -19.65 -5.50 12.51
N LEU A 9 -18.32 -5.40 12.59
CA LEU A 9 -17.51 -4.62 11.66
C LEU A 9 -17.54 -5.24 10.27
N ILE A 10 -17.30 -6.56 10.17
CA ILE A 10 -17.30 -7.28 8.90
C ILE A 10 -18.68 -7.20 8.21
N ALA A 11 -19.76 -7.33 8.99
CA ALA A 11 -21.12 -7.23 8.46
C ALA A 11 -21.47 -5.83 7.90
N ARG A 12 -20.76 -4.78 8.31
CA ARG A 12 -20.94 -3.40 7.82
C ARG A 12 -20.03 -3.03 6.66
N THR A 13 -19.05 -3.86 6.34
CA THR A 13 -18.12 -3.60 5.24
C THR A 13 -18.78 -3.88 3.89
N ASP A 14 -18.75 -2.90 2.99
CA ASP A 14 -19.20 -3.08 1.61
C ASP A 14 -18.07 -3.67 0.76
N PHE A 15 -18.30 -4.87 0.24
CA PHE A 15 -17.35 -5.58 -0.63
C PHE A 15 -17.65 -5.38 -2.13
N THR A 16 -18.60 -4.52 -2.47
CA THR A 16 -18.94 -4.23 -3.87
C THR A 16 -17.79 -3.46 -4.52
N PRO A 17 -17.12 -4.00 -5.56
CA PRO A 17 -16.03 -3.29 -6.21
C PRO A 17 -16.55 -2.07 -6.99
N PRO A 18 -15.71 -1.03 -7.17
CA PRO A 18 -16.05 0.10 -8.02
C PRO A 18 -16.25 -0.34 -9.46
N ARG A 19 -17.09 0.39 -10.22
CA ARG A 19 -17.36 0.09 -11.65
C ARG A 19 -16.20 0.54 -12.56
N THR A 20 -15.34 1.42 -12.07
CA THR A 20 -14.17 1.95 -12.77
C THR A 20 -12.98 0.99 -12.65
N GLY A 21 -11.99 1.14 -13.54
CA GLY A 21 -10.70 0.46 -13.38
C GLY A 21 -10.03 0.83 -12.06
N TRP A 22 -9.17 -0.06 -11.55
CA TRP A 22 -8.51 0.17 -10.25
C TRP A 22 -7.55 1.37 -10.26
N MET A 23 -6.96 1.69 -11.43
CA MET A 23 -6.16 2.89 -11.67
C MET A 23 -7.00 4.17 -11.74
N ASP A 24 -8.22 4.08 -12.27
CA ASP A 24 -9.11 5.23 -12.46
C ASP A 24 -9.93 5.55 -11.20
N THR A 25 -10.07 4.57 -10.30
CA THR A 25 -10.74 4.76 -9.03
C THR A 25 -9.86 5.65 -8.15
N PRO A 26 -10.33 6.81 -7.64
CA PRO A 26 -9.51 7.66 -6.77
C PRO A 26 -9.27 7.00 -5.41
N THR A 27 -8.11 7.26 -4.80
CA THR A 27 -7.84 6.83 -3.41
C THR A 27 -8.29 7.94 -2.47
N VAL A 28 -9.22 7.63 -1.55
CA VAL A 28 -9.69 8.60 -0.55
C VAL A 28 -8.98 8.32 0.76
N ILE A 29 -7.97 9.13 1.10
CA ILE A 29 -7.25 9.00 2.37
C ILE A 29 -8.13 9.54 3.50
N ARG A 30 -8.51 8.66 4.44
CA ARG A 30 -9.32 9.00 5.62
C ARG A 30 -8.49 8.83 6.89
N GLU A 31 -8.80 9.61 7.92
CA GLU A 31 -8.18 9.44 9.23
C GLU A 31 -8.33 8.00 9.74
N GLY A 32 -7.23 7.41 10.23
CA GLY A 32 -7.19 6.03 10.68
C GLY A 32 -7.02 4.97 9.58
N MET A 33 -6.90 5.36 8.31
CA MET A 33 -6.74 4.43 7.16
C MET A 33 -5.29 4.30 6.66
N PHE A 34 -4.34 5.01 7.25
CA PHE A 34 -2.94 5.05 6.81
C PHE A 34 -1.97 4.93 7.99
N CYS A 35 -0.75 4.49 7.71
CA CYS A 35 0.33 4.51 8.69
C CYS A 35 0.87 5.94 8.82
N TYR A 36 0.96 6.42 10.06
CA TYR A 36 1.56 7.72 10.35
C TYR A 36 3.08 7.70 10.10
N ALA A 37 3.61 8.85 9.68
CA ALA A 37 5.04 9.02 9.48
C ALA A 37 5.81 8.82 10.79
N ALA A 38 7.00 8.23 10.70
CA ALA A 38 7.91 8.13 11.83
C ALA A 38 8.44 9.52 12.24
N LYS A 39 8.69 9.71 13.53
CA LYS A 39 9.28 10.95 14.05
C LYS A 39 10.70 11.13 13.49
N PRO A 40 11.08 12.30 12.94
CA PRO A 40 12.41 12.52 12.33
C PRO A 40 13.56 12.16 13.26
N LYS A 41 13.47 12.58 14.53
CA LYS A 41 14.45 12.25 15.58
C LYS A 41 14.69 10.74 15.72
N SER A 42 13.64 9.93 15.62
CA SER A 42 13.77 8.46 15.70
C SER A 42 14.44 7.88 14.46
N VAL A 43 14.13 8.42 13.28
CA VAL A 43 14.76 8.02 12.01
C VAL A 43 16.26 8.35 12.02
N GLU A 44 16.62 9.56 12.48
CA GLU A 44 18.02 10.00 12.66
C GLU A 44 18.76 9.12 13.68
N THR A 45 18.14 8.84 14.82
CA THR A 45 18.75 8.02 15.88
C THR A 45 19.10 6.62 15.38
N LEU A 46 18.29 6.05 14.49
CA LEU A 46 18.54 4.74 13.87
C LEU A 46 19.48 4.80 12.65
N GLY A 47 19.94 5.99 12.26
CA GLY A 47 20.75 6.16 11.04
C GLY A 47 19.99 5.78 9.76
N LEU A 48 18.66 5.83 9.78
CA LEU A 48 17.83 5.53 8.61
C LEU A 48 17.90 6.69 7.60
N PRO A 49 17.80 6.41 6.29
CA PRO A 49 17.93 7.43 5.26
C PRO A 49 16.76 8.42 5.29
N TYR A 50 17.06 9.65 4.88
CA TYR A 50 16.08 10.71 4.60
C TYR A 50 15.09 11.03 5.76
N PRO A 51 15.61 11.36 6.96
CA PRO A 51 14.78 11.80 8.08
C PRO A 51 14.10 13.12 7.76
N ARG A 52 12.76 13.13 7.81
CA ARG A 52 11.97 14.35 7.55
C ARG A 52 10.59 14.28 8.17
N GLU A 53 10.01 15.43 8.42
CA GLU A 53 8.62 15.57 8.83
C GLU A 53 7.71 15.65 7.61
N TRP A 54 6.79 14.69 7.49
CA TRP A 54 5.79 14.61 6.42
C TRP A 54 4.49 13.95 6.94
N ASN A 55 3.38 14.15 6.24
CA ASN A 55 2.08 13.57 6.59
C ASN A 55 1.36 13.09 5.31
N PRO A 56 0.81 11.86 5.27
CA PRO A 56 0.03 11.37 4.13
C PRO A 56 -1.16 12.23 3.73
N LEU A 57 -1.68 13.05 4.65
CA LEU A 57 -2.79 13.99 4.40
C LEU A 57 -2.36 15.28 3.72
N HIS A 58 -1.07 15.57 3.64
CA HIS A 58 -0.57 16.76 2.96
C HIS A 58 -0.29 16.46 1.49
N ASP A 59 -0.47 17.46 0.62
CA ASP A 59 -0.19 17.34 -0.81
C ASP A 59 1.32 17.19 -1.09
N ASP A 60 2.17 17.85 -0.28
CA ASP A 60 3.62 17.75 -0.38
C ASP A 60 4.19 16.80 0.68
N TRP A 61 4.70 15.66 0.23
CA TRP A 61 5.37 14.67 1.07
C TRP A 61 6.86 14.94 1.24
N LYS A 62 7.35 16.08 0.72
CA LYS A 62 8.74 16.52 0.75
C LYS A 62 9.64 15.39 0.28
N LEU A 63 9.39 14.87 -0.92
CA LEU A 63 10.24 13.84 -1.51
C LEU A 63 11.45 14.50 -2.20
N PRO A 64 12.58 13.80 -2.34
CA PRO A 64 13.68 14.29 -3.19
C PRO A 64 13.18 14.49 -4.61
N GLU A 65 13.71 15.46 -5.35
CA GLU A 65 13.27 15.71 -6.74
C GLU A 65 13.36 14.46 -7.63
N ASN A 66 14.39 13.62 -7.40
CA ASN A 66 14.64 12.38 -8.12
C ASN A 66 14.05 11.12 -7.45
N TRP A 67 12.99 11.26 -6.63
CA TRP A 67 12.42 10.14 -5.88
C TRP A 67 11.98 8.98 -6.79
N LYS A 68 11.47 9.30 -7.99
CA LYS A 68 10.93 8.33 -8.92
C LYS A 68 12.06 7.47 -9.49
N GLU A 69 13.16 8.09 -9.87
CA GLU A 69 14.37 7.44 -10.36
C GLU A 69 14.97 6.53 -9.27
N ILE A 70 15.04 7.03 -8.03
CA ILE A 70 15.53 6.24 -6.87
C ILE A 70 14.72 4.94 -6.71
N ILE A 71 13.39 5.02 -6.81
CA ILE A 71 12.52 3.84 -6.67
C ILE A 71 12.67 2.90 -7.87
N ILE A 72 12.66 3.42 -9.10
CA ILE A 72 12.75 2.60 -10.32
C ILE A 72 14.08 1.83 -10.38
N GLU A 73 15.21 2.52 -10.17
CA GLU A 73 16.53 1.87 -10.17
C GLU A 73 16.69 0.90 -8.99
N GLY A 74 16.15 1.27 -7.83
CA GLY A 74 16.06 0.37 -6.69
C GLY A 74 15.33 -0.92 -7.06
N MET A 75 14.12 -0.84 -7.63
CA MET A 75 13.37 -2.03 -8.03
C MET A 75 14.10 -2.87 -9.07
N LYS A 76 14.70 -2.22 -10.08
CA LYS A 76 15.46 -2.90 -11.14
C LYS A 76 16.61 -3.73 -10.58
N ASP A 77 17.42 -3.15 -9.69
CA ASP A 77 18.50 -3.85 -8.99
C ASP A 77 17.98 -5.09 -8.21
N ARG A 78 16.84 -4.98 -7.51
CA ARG A 78 16.26 -6.14 -6.80
C ARG A 78 15.74 -7.21 -7.76
N LEU A 79 15.16 -6.83 -8.90
CA LEU A 79 14.69 -7.78 -9.92
C LEU A 79 15.84 -8.54 -10.60
N GLU A 80 16.98 -7.88 -10.81
CA GLU A 80 18.19 -8.51 -11.35
C GLU A 80 18.86 -9.44 -10.34
N ARG A 81 18.91 -9.03 -9.08
CA ARG A 81 19.57 -9.78 -8.00
C ARG A 81 18.74 -10.95 -7.46
N PHE A 82 17.41 -10.82 -7.39
CA PHE A 82 16.54 -11.78 -6.70
C PHE A 82 15.53 -12.44 -7.64
N ARG A 83 15.86 -13.65 -8.10
CA ARG A 83 14.95 -14.50 -8.89
C ARG A 83 13.60 -14.72 -8.21
N THR A 84 13.58 -14.89 -6.88
CA THR A 84 12.34 -15.07 -6.12
C THR A 84 11.41 -13.88 -6.24
N PHE A 85 11.94 -12.66 -6.12
CA PHE A 85 11.15 -11.45 -6.29
C PHE A 85 10.59 -11.35 -7.70
N LYS A 86 11.42 -11.59 -8.74
CA LYS A 86 10.98 -11.60 -10.13
C LYS A 86 9.85 -12.61 -10.38
N ILE A 87 9.99 -13.85 -9.89
CA ILE A 87 8.97 -14.89 -10.08
C ILE A 87 7.68 -14.57 -9.34
N PHE A 88 7.75 -14.06 -8.11
CA PHE A 88 6.55 -13.72 -7.35
C PHE A 88 5.75 -12.57 -7.97
N MET A 89 6.41 -11.65 -8.67
CA MET A 89 5.72 -10.62 -9.45
C MET A 89 5.12 -11.20 -10.74
N ASP A 90 5.82 -12.10 -11.42
CA ASP A 90 5.42 -12.64 -12.73
C ASP A 90 4.30 -13.69 -12.65
N ILE A 91 4.34 -14.58 -11.65
CA ILE A 91 3.46 -15.76 -11.58
C ILE A 91 2.01 -15.43 -11.20
N CYS A 92 1.73 -14.22 -10.73
CA CYS A 92 0.40 -13.83 -10.28
C CYS A 92 -0.58 -13.75 -11.47
N VAL A 93 -1.45 -14.75 -11.58
CA VAL A 93 -2.53 -14.84 -12.61
C VAL A 93 -3.74 -13.96 -12.30
N ARG A 94 -3.66 -13.08 -11.31
CA ARG A 94 -4.74 -12.14 -10.92
C ARG A 94 -6.08 -12.81 -10.56
N CYS A 95 -6.04 -14.02 -10.00
CA CYS A 95 -7.26 -14.77 -9.67
C CYS A 95 -8.02 -14.24 -8.44
N GLY A 96 -7.40 -13.42 -7.58
CA GLY A 96 -8.03 -12.90 -6.37
C GLY A 96 -8.11 -13.88 -5.20
N ALA A 97 -7.55 -15.09 -5.31
CA ALA A 97 -7.61 -16.11 -4.23
C ALA A 97 -6.94 -15.68 -2.91
N CYS A 98 -6.14 -14.62 -2.91
CA CYS A 98 -5.54 -14.05 -1.70
C CYS A 98 -6.43 -13.03 -0.98
N ALA A 99 -7.56 -12.60 -1.57
CA ALA A 99 -8.38 -11.51 -1.08
C ALA A 99 -8.94 -11.80 0.33
N ASP A 100 -9.55 -12.97 0.49
CA ASP A 100 -10.23 -13.42 1.71
C ASP A 100 -9.27 -13.76 2.87
N LYS A 101 -7.95 -13.66 2.65
CA LYS A 101 -6.92 -13.84 3.68
C LYS A 101 -6.31 -12.52 4.16
N CYS A 102 -6.62 -11.42 3.48
CA CYS A 102 -6.01 -10.13 3.77
C CYS A 102 -6.86 -9.34 4.77
N HIS A 103 -6.35 -9.13 5.99
CA HIS A 103 -7.02 -8.32 7.01
C HIS A 103 -7.33 -6.88 6.54
N PHE A 104 -6.47 -6.28 5.71
CA PHE A 104 -6.73 -4.95 5.17
C PHE A 104 -7.91 -4.95 4.20
N PHE A 105 -8.02 -5.96 3.32
CA PHE A 105 -9.17 -6.07 2.42
C PHE A 105 -10.45 -6.41 3.19
N ILE A 106 -10.41 -7.40 4.08
CA ILE A 106 -11.58 -7.81 4.89
C ILE A 106 -12.11 -6.66 5.73
N GLY A 107 -11.21 -5.84 6.30
CA GLY A 107 -11.59 -4.70 7.14
C GLY A 107 -12.06 -3.46 6.38
N THR A 108 -11.82 -3.36 5.07
CA THR A 108 -12.12 -2.12 4.30
C THR A 108 -13.01 -2.33 3.09
N GLY A 109 -13.05 -3.53 2.51
CA GLY A 109 -13.69 -3.80 1.23
C GLY A 109 -12.98 -3.17 0.02
N ASP A 110 -11.94 -2.36 0.23
CA ASP A 110 -11.25 -1.64 -0.84
C ASP A 110 -10.38 -2.60 -1.66
N PRO A 111 -10.66 -2.81 -2.97
CA PRO A 111 -9.85 -3.68 -3.81
C PRO A 111 -8.37 -3.29 -3.87
N LYS A 112 -8.01 -2.02 -3.65
CA LYS A 112 -6.60 -1.59 -3.57
C LYS A 112 -5.86 -2.15 -2.37
N ASN A 113 -6.58 -2.64 -1.36
CA ASN A 113 -6.02 -3.36 -0.23
C ASN A 113 -5.86 -4.86 -0.49
N MET A 114 -6.40 -5.39 -1.59
CA MET A 114 -6.16 -6.79 -1.98
C MET A 114 -4.70 -7.02 -2.35
N PRO A 115 -4.10 -8.17 -1.99
CA PRO A 115 -2.71 -8.44 -2.32
C PRO A 115 -2.43 -8.44 -3.83
N VAL A 116 -3.38 -8.85 -4.68
CA VAL A 116 -3.24 -8.77 -6.15
C VAL A 116 -3.01 -7.32 -6.60
N VAL A 117 -3.90 -6.40 -6.20
CA VAL A 117 -3.87 -5.01 -6.65
C VAL A 117 -2.70 -4.25 -6.03
N ARG A 118 -2.35 -4.54 -4.77
CA ARG A 118 -1.11 -4.00 -4.17
C ARG A 118 0.14 -4.41 -4.96
N ALA A 119 0.18 -5.64 -5.46
CA ALA A 119 1.27 -6.09 -6.32
C ALA A 119 1.22 -5.46 -7.73
N GLU A 120 0.09 -4.93 -8.20
CA GLU A 120 0.05 -4.17 -9.46
C GLU A 120 0.78 -2.83 -9.35
N LEU A 121 0.90 -2.22 -8.15
CA LEU A 121 1.70 -1.01 -7.95
C LEU A 121 3.18 -1.18 -8.33
N LEU A 122 3.68 -2.41 -8.30
CA LEU A 122 5.06 -2.74 -8.67
C LEU A 122 5.19 -3.24 -10.12
N ARG A 123 4.07 -3.53 -10.79
CA ARG A 123 4.02 -4.14 -12.13
C ARG A 123 3.49 -3.19 -13.23
N SER A 124 2.88 -2.07 -12.84
CA SER A 124 2.20 -1.12 -13.73
C SER A 124 3.08 0.04 -14.15
#